data_AF-A0A954MEH6-F1
#
_entry.id   AF-A0A954MEH6-F1
#
_cell.length_a   1.000
_cell.length_b   1.000
_cell.length_c   1.000
_cell.angle_alpha   90.00
_cell.angle_beta   90.00
_cell.angle_gamma   90.00
#
_symmetry.space_group_name_H-M   'P 1'
#
loop_
_entity.id
_entity.type
_entity.pdbx_description
1 polymer ?
#
loop_
_entity_poly.entity_id
_entity_poly.type
_entity_poly.pdbx_seq_one_letter_code
_entity_poly.pdbx_strand_id
1 'polypeptide(L)'
;MMQCVGWWQQSGLGRQPMNELVMRISDAQIEGDGVDVVAPFTLRGEVRADGSVEMVKQYLHRHSVLYVGNYDGEGTFSGQWDIDGYRGEWAIRLLRTMHPTDAIEEIEPF
;
A
#
# COMPACT_ATOMS: atom_id res chain seq x y z
N MET A 1 -0.24 12.19 -5.01
CA MET A 1 -0.42 10.74 -4.87
C MET A 1 0.83 10.09 -5.46
N MET A 2 1.43 9.15 -4.76
CA MET A 2 2.64 8.40 -5.15
C MET A 2 2.25 7.04 -5.73
N GLN A 3 2.96 6.61 -6.76
CA GLN A 3 2.80 5.26 -7.31
C GLN A 3 3.30 4.22 -6.30
N CYS A 4 2.60 3.10 -6.21
CA CYS A 4 2.92 2.02 -5.28
C CYS A 4 2.87 0.67 -5.99
N VAL A 5 3.50 -0.33 -5.40
CA VAL A 5 3.30 -1.74 -5.75
C VAL A 5 2.79 -2.46 -4.53
N GLY A 6 1.63 -3.12 -4.64
CA GLY A 6 1.00 -3.80 -3.52
C GLY A 6 0.45 -5.17 -3.88
N TRP A 7 0.29 -6.01 -2.87
CA TRP A 7 -0.39 -7.30 -2.97
C TRP A 7 -1.07 -7.67 -1.65
N TRP A 8 -2.11 -8.49 -1.74
CA TRP A 8 -2.70 -9.24 -0.62
C TRP A 8 -2.69 -10.72 -0.95
N GLN A 9 -2.60 -11.58 0.05
CA GLN A 9 -2.54 -13.03 -0.13
C GLN A 9 -3.78 -13.69 0.47
N GLN A 10 -4.33 -14.66 -0.25
CA GLN A 10 -5.41 -15.53 0.23
C GLN A 10 -4.98 -16.99 0.16
N SER A 11 -5.26 -17.72 1.24
CA SER A 11 -5.02 -19.16 1.27
C SER A 11 -5.76 -19.84 0.11
N GLY A 12 -5.04 -20.64 -0.68
CA GLY A 12 -5.54 -21.31 -1.88
C GLY A 12 -5.49 -20.51 -3.18
N LEU A 13 -5.39 -19.17 -3.13
CA LEU A 13 -5.30 -18.32 -4.33
C LEU A 13 -3.93 -17.65 -4.49
N GLY A 14 -3.09 -17.66 -3.45
CA GLY A 14 -1.79 -17.00 -3.47
C GLY A 14 -1.92 -15.48 -3.44
N ARG A 15 -0.89 -14.79 -3.92
CA ARG A 15 -0.82 -13.32 -3.94
C ARG A 15 -1.62 -12.74 -5.09
N GLN A 16 -2.46 -11.77 -4.78
CA GLN A 16 -3.25 -10.98 -5.71
C GLN A 16 -2.65 -9.57 -5.77
N PRO A 17 -2.24 -9.09 -6.96
CA PRO A 17 -1.67 -7.76 -7.10
C PRO A 17 -2.74 -6.67 -6.95
N MET A 18 -2.33 -5.52 -6.43
CA MET A 18 -3.08 -4.27 -6.47
C MET A 18 -2.53 -3.42 -7.62
N ASN A 19 -3.28 -3.34 -8.72
CA ASN A 19 -2.92 -2.59 -9.91
C ASN A 19 -3.35 -1.12 -9.78
N GLU A 20 -2.64 -0.24 -10.50
CA GLU A 20 -2.89 1.21 -10.51
C GLU A 20 -2.87 1.84 -9.10
N LEU A 21 -2.20 1.17 -8.15
CA LEU A 21 -2.20 1.55 -6.75
C LEU A 21 -1.44 2.86 -6.56
N VAL A 22 -2.16 3.85 -6.04
CA VAL A 22 -1.62 5.13 -5.65
C VAL A 22 -1.97 5.45 -4.21
N MET A 23 -1.02 6.05 -3.49
CA MET A 23 -1.21 6.44 -2.09
C MET A 23 -0.66 7.83 -1.81
N ARG A 24 -1.27 8.54 -0.86
CA ARG A 24 -0.79 9.76 -0.25
C ARG A 24 -0.73 9.55 1.25
N ILE A 25 0.37 10.02 1.83
CA ILE A 25 0.56 10.04 3.28
C ILE A 25 0.81 11.49 3.67
N SER A 26 -0.03 12.02 4.56
CA SER A 26 0.09 13.41 5.06
C SER A 26 -0.47 13.47 6.47
N ASP A 27 0.27 14.08 7.40
CA ASP A 27 -0.14 14.22 8.80
C ASP A 27 -0.59 12.89 9.43
N ALA A 28 0.24 11.85 9.25
CA ALA A 28 -0.05 10.47 9.64
C ALA A 28 -1.27 9.81 8.96
N GLN A 29 -2.05 10.53 8.15
CA GLN A 29 -3.20 9.98 7.43
C GLN A 29 -2.79 9.36 6.11
N ILE A 30 -3.40 8.23 5.80
CA ILE A 30 -3.24 7.48 4.57
C ILE A 30 -4.51 7.63 3.75
N GLU A 31 -4.34 7.99 2.48
CA GLU A 31 -5.38 7.90 1.47
C GLU A 31 -4.83 7.20 0.23
N GLY A 32 -5.64 6.40 -0.43
CA GLY A 32 -5.24 5.74 -1.67
C GLY A 32 -6.41 5.16 -2.44
N ASP A 33 -6.11 4.69 -3.63
CA ASP A 33 -7.05 3.99 -4.51
C ASP A 33 -6.29 3.06 -5.45
N GLY A 34 -7.03 2.09 -6.00
CA GLY A 34 -6.49 1.13 -6.95
C GLY A 34 -7.53 0.09 -7.37
N VAL A 35 -7.07 -0.92 -8.08
CA VAL A 35 -7.89 -2.04 -8.57
C VAL A 35 -7.21 -3.36 -8.23
N ASP A 36 -8.00 -4.37 -7.91
CA ASP A 36 -7.52 -5.75 -7.91
C ASP A 36 -8.55 -6.69 -8.54
N VAL A 37 -8.34 -7.99 -8.40
CA VAL A 37 -9.21 -9.05 -8.95
C VAL A 37 -10.66 -8.98 -8.45
N VAL A 38 -10.94 -8.30 -7.32
CA VAL A 38 -12.29 -8.15 -6.78
C VAL A 38 -13.02 -6.98 -7.43
N ALA A 39 -12.46 -5.77 -7.34
CA ALA A 39 -13.06 -4.53 -7.87
C ALA A 39 -12.13 -3.31 -7.63
N PRO A 40 -12.45 -2.13 -8.19
CA PRO A 40 -11.89 -0.86 -7.72
C PRO A 40 -12.16 -0.62 -6.24
N PHE A 41 -11.17 -0.03 -5.56
CA PHE A 41 -11.22 0.24 -4.12
C PHE A 41 -10.59 1.58 -3.75
N THR A 42 -10.90 2.04 -2.54
CA THR A 42 -10.17 3.10 -1.84
C THR A 42 -9.50 2.55 -0.58
N LEU A 43 -8.41 3.18 -0.16
CA LEU A 43 -7.72 2.95 1.11
C LEU A 43 -7.79 4.22 1.95
N ARG A 44 -8.16 4.08 3.22
CA ARG A 44 -8.11 5.16 4.22
C ARG A 44 -7.59 4.62 5.54
N GLY A 45 -6.72 5.35 6.21
CA GLY A 45 -6.16 4.89 7.47
C GLY A 45 -5.13 5.82 8.06
N GLU A 46 -4.31 5.31 8.96
CA GLU A 46 -3.26 6.08 9.62
C GLU A 46 -1.97 5.26 9.85
N VAL A 47 -0.85 5.98 9.93
CA VAL A 47 0.43 5.50 10.46
C VAL A 47 0.69 6.21 11.76
N ARG A 48 0.76 5.48 12.88
CA ARG A 48 1.05 6.06 14.19
C ARG A 48 2.54 6.31 14.36
N ALA A 49 2.90 7.09 15.37
CA ALA A 49 4.29 7.48 15.64
C ALA A 49 5.24 6.30 15.93
N ASP A 50 4.69 5.17 16.38
CA ASP A 50 5.44 3.91 16.59
C ASP A 50 5.59 3.06 15.33
N GLY A 51 5.10 3.54 14.19
CA GLY A 51 5.10 2.82 12.91
C GLY A 51 3.93 1.84 12.75
N SER A 52 3.04 1.71 13.73
CA SER A 52 1.83 0.88 13.58
C SER A 52 0.88 1.47 12.54
N VAL A 53 0.25 0.60 11.76
CA VAL A 53 -0.60 0.98 10.63
C VAL A 53 -1.95 0.31 10.76
N GLU A 54 -3.00 1.10 10.56
CA GLU A 54 -4.38 0.62 10.46
C GLU A 54 -5.06 1.30 9.28
N MET A 55 -5.57 0.51 8.34
CA MET A 55 -6.22 0.98 7.13
C MET A 55 -7.48 0.18 6.84
N VAL A 56 -8.47 0.84 6.27
CA VAL A 56 -9.67 0.22 5.71
C VAL A 56 -9.60 0.32 4.19
N LYS A 57 -9.69 -0.84 3.54
CA LYS A 57 -9.90 -0.96 2.11
C LYS A 57 -11.39 -1.08 1.81
N GLN A 58 -11.96 -0.10 1.13
CA GLN A 58 -13.38 -0.09 0.77
C GLN A 58 -13.55 -0.34 -0.72
N TYR A 59 -14.19 -1.45 -1.09
CA TYR A 59 -14.65 -1.67 -2.45
C TYR A 59 -15.91 -0.84 -2.71
N LEU A 60 -15.97 -0.16 -3.85
CA LEU A 60 -17.06 0.78 -4.15
C LEU A 60 -18.43 0.09 -4.06
N HIS A 61 -19.30 0.57 -3.16
CA HIS A 61 -20.64 0.01 -2.85
C HIS A 61 -20.67 -1.46 -2.39
N ARG A 62 -19.57 -1.99 -1.85
CA ARG A 62 -19.47 -3.37 -1.36
C ARG A 62 -18.91 -3.43 0.07
N HIS A 63 -18.14 -4.47 0.38
CA HIS A 63 -17.55 -4.72 1.69
C HIS A 63 -16.26 -3.92 1.91
N SER A 64 -15.93 -3.76 3.19
CA SER A 64 -14.68 -3.20 3.68
C SER A 64 -13.79 -4.30 4.23
N VAL A 65 -12.48 -4.17 4.03
CA VAL A 65 -11.47 -5.09 4.57
C VAL A 65 -10.53 -4.29 5.47
N LEU A 66 -10.28 -4.79 6.69
CA LEU A 66 -9.35 -4.17 7.62
C LEU A 66 -7.93 -4.62 7.32
N TYR A 67 -6.97 -3.71 7.32
CA TYR A 67 -5.54 -3.96 7.12
C TYR A 67 -4.80 -3.41 8.36
N VAL A 68 -4.18 -4.29 9.14
CA VAL A 68 -3.36 -3.93 10.29
C VAL A 68 -1.93 -4.37 10.04
N GLY A 69 -0.96 -3.51 10.33
CA GLY A 69 0.44 -3.80 10.03
C GLY A 69 1.40 -2.78 10.59
N ASN A 70 2.56 -2.68 9.96
CA ASN A 70 3.61 -1.74 10.30
C ASN A 70 4.18 -1.07 9.05
N TYR A 71 4.66 0.15 9.25
CA TYR A 71 5.50 0.88 8.31
C TYR A 71 6.97 0.73 8.73
N ASP A 72 7.83 0.34 7.79
CA ASP A 72 9.27 0.13 8.05
C ASP A 72 10.09 1.43 8.18
N GLY A 73 9.49 2.59 7.89
CA GLY A 73 10.18 3.88 7.84
C GLY A 73 10.95 4.14 6.53
N GLU A 74 11.05 3.15 5.64
CA GLU A 74 11.83 3.21 4.40
C GLU A 74 10.96 3.17 3.13
N GLY A 75 9.67 2.88 3.26
CA GLY A 75 8.71 2.90 2.17
C GLY A 75 7.83 1.66 2.06
N THR A 76 7.93 0.69 2.97
CA THR A 76 7.14 -0.55 2.94
C THR A 76 6.15 -0.60 4.10
N PHE A 77 4.91 -0.88 3.74
CA PHE A 77 3.81 -1.23 4.62
C PHE A 77 3.58 -2.73 4.52
N SER A 78 3.39 -3.42 5.64
CA SER A 78 3.07 -4.85 5.60
C SER A 78 2.34 -5.30 6.86
N GLY A 79 1.56 -6.38 6.74
CA GLY A 79 0.80 -6.90 7.88
C GLY A 79 -0.21 -7.97 7.49
N GLN A 80 -1.32 -8.00 8.22
CA GLN A 80 -2.45 -8.89 7.99
C GLN A 80 -3.69 -8.10 7.60
N TRP A 81 -4.47 -8.65 6.68
CA TRP A 81 -5.81 -8.17 6.39
C TRP A 81 -6.83 -9.11 7.04
N ASP A 82 -8.01 -8.59 7.38
CA ASP A 82 -9.12 -9.33 7.97
C ASP A 82 -10.47 -8.86 7.38
N ILE A 83 -11.34 -9.83 7.06
CA ILE A 83 -12.76 -9.63 6.77
C ILE A 83 -13.53 -10.92 7.08
N ASP A 84 -14.59 -10.83 7.89
CA ASP A 84 -15.54 -11.93 8.16
C ASP A 84 -14.87 -13.28 8.51
N GLY A 85 -13.77 -13.25 9.25
CA GLY A 85 -13.01 -14.44 9.67
C GLY A 85 -12.03 -14.98 8.62
N TYR A 86 -11.97 -14.36 7.43
CA TYR A 86 -10.89 -14.55 6.47
C TYR A 86 -9.74 -13.60 6.77
N ARG A 87 -8.52 -14.08 6.54
CA ARG A 87 -7.29 -13.33 6.79
C ARG A 87 -6.17 -13.71 5.85
N GLY A 88 -5.19 -12.83 5.73
CA GLY A 88 -3.94 -13.14 5.04
C GLY A 88 -2.94 -11.99 5.06
N GLU A 89 -1.76 -12.26 4.53
CA GLU A 89 -0.68 -11.28 4.45
C GLU A 89 -0.96 -10.22 3.39
N TRP A 90 -0.37 -9.04 3.59
CA TRP A 90 -0.29 -8.01 2.57
C TRP A 90 1.03 -7.25 2.67
N ALA A 91 1.44 -6.64 1.56
CA ALA A 91 2.48 -5.63 1.56
C ALA A 91 2.21 -4.58 0.48
N ILE A 92 2.58 -3.33 0.76
CA ILE A 92 2.56 -2.21 -0.18
C ILE A 92 3.89 -1.46 -0.08
N ARG A 93 4.55 -1.23 -1.21
CA ARG A 93 5.78 -0.45 -1.30
C ARG A 93 5.54 0.85 -2.04
N LEU A 94 5.89 1.97 -1.43
CA LEU A 94 5.94 3.27 -2.08
C LEU A 94 7.07 3.25 -3.12
N LEU A 95 6.76 3.65 -4.35
CA LEU A 95 7.78 3.89 -5.35
C LEU A 95 8.30 5.31 -5.15
N ARG A 96 9.59 5.44 -4.83
CA ARG A 96 10.24 6.75 -4.87
C ARG A 96 10.13 7.27 -6.30
N THR A 97 9.48 8.42 -6.49
CA THR A 97 9.67 9.19 -7.71
C THR A 97 11.16 9.54 -7.76
N MET A 98 11.90 8.95 -8.70
CA MET A 98 13.22 9.50 -9.05
C MET A 98 12.99 10.97 -9.40
N HIS A 99 13.59 11.87 -8.62
CA HIS A 99 13.77 13.22 -9.10
C HIS A 99 14.74 13.14 -10.29
N PRO A 100 14.46 13.79 -11.43
CA PRO A 100 15.38 13.81 -12.57
C PRO A 100 16.81 14.27 -12.21
N THR A 101 16.95 14.98 -11.10
CA THR A 101 18.23 15.49 -10.58
C THR A 101 19.14 14.38 -10.05
N ASP A 102 18.59 13.26 -9.56
CA ASP A 102 19.38 12.13 -9.04
C ASP A 102 20.03 11.30 -10.17
N ALA A 103 19.59 11.50 -11.42
CA ALA A 103 20.11 10.78 -12.59
C ALA A 103 21.33 11.45 -13.24
N ILE A 104 21.75 12.64 -12.79
CA ILE A 104 22.81 13.45 -13.43
C ILE A 104 24.17 13.32 -12.70
N GLU A 105 24.23 12.75 -11.50
CA GLU A 105 25.50 12.61 -10.76
C GLU A 105 26.36 11.39 -11.13
N GLU A 106 25.89 10.50 -12.02
CA GLU A 106 26.62 9.29 -12.42
C GLU A 106 27.34 9.41 -13.79
N ILE A 107 27.84 10.60 -14.11
CA ILE A 107 28.84 10.77 -15.17
C ILE A 107 30.14 11.23 -14.53
N GLU A 108 30.99 10.28 -14.14
CA GLU A 108 32.37 10.59 -13.80
C GLU A 108 33.09 11.11 -15.05
N PRO A 109 33.78 12.26 -14.98
CA PRO A 109 34.58 12.75 -16.09
C PRO A 109 35.87 11.92 -16.21
N PHE A 110 36.12 11.40 -17.42
CA PHE A 110 37.46 10.96 -17.83
C PHE A 110 38.35 12.16 -18.18
#